data_AF-A0A4S8PLQ5-F1
#
_entry.id   AF-A0A4S8PLQ5-F1
#
_cell.length_a   1.000
_cell.length_b   1.000
_cell.length_c   1.000
_cell.angle_alpha   90.00
_cell.angle_beta   90.00
_cell.angle_gamma   90.00
#
_symmetry.space_group_name_H-M   'P 1'
#
loop_
_entity.id
_entity.type
_entity.pdbx_description
1 polymer ?
#
loop_
_entity_poly.entity_id
_entity_poly.type
_entity_poly.pdbx_seq_one_letter_code
_entity_poly.pdbx_strand_id
1 'polypeptide(L)'
;MDRMSQHISTFLSTSRLIGQTARSHTYCRSQTRRGTVAESWPLPRKRPPTTASAFDSSTRSAVSAMAIPIDFQHDSEARTSFSPDAEGAPPMSAGPAGAHVSGYCAEFSLSTRDNGTRILLAYDPDGVAAAVATIVASDLVQVATALVRDRPGYAPGGRPDHGLKIVADRETEVGALAYYGPGGEDYGPGAWVTYSELPKAPGIRLYRDMDTASVFPVDAHIALSTLARAVEDFRATGGLRPTMCAWRPSTVW
;
A
#
# COMPACT_ATOMS: atom_id res chain seq x y z
N MET A 1 10.33 -1.68 -20.62
CA MET A 1 9.48 -1.44 -19.44
C MET A 1 8.31 -2.44 -19.33
N ASP A 2 8.43 -3.66 -19.86
CA ASP A 2 7.28 -4.57 -20.09
C ASP A 2 7.21 -5.84 -19.22
N ARG A 3 8.20 -6.12 -18.36
CA ARG A 3 8.22 -7.40 -17.61
C ARG A 3 7.42 -7.42 -16.29
N MET A 4 7.08 -6.28 -15.70
CA MET A 4 6.34 -6.25 -14.42
C MET A 4 4.81 -6.21 -14.55
N SER A 5 4.27 -5.72 -15.68
CA SER A 5 2.81 -5.72 -15.90
C SER A 5 2.25 -7.14 -16.07
N GLN A 6 3.07 -8.08 -16.57
CA GLN A 6 2.70 -9.48 -16.74
C GLN A 6 2.64 -10.26 -15.41
N HIS A 7 3.39 -9.85 -14.38
CA HIS A 7 3.36 -10.55 -13.09
C HIS A 7 2.07 -10.31 -12.30
N ILE A 8 1.51 -9.09 -12.33
CA ILE A 8 0.27 -8.79 -11.61
C ILE A 8 -0.95 -9.44 -12.29
N SER A 9 -0.99 -9.44 -13.63
CA SER A 9 -2.07 -10.07 -14.39
C SER A 9 -2.05 -11.61 -14.27
N THR A 10 -0.86 -12.23 -14.23
CA THR A 10 -0.74 -13.68 -14.00
C THR A 10 -1.14 -14.06 -12.57
N PHE A 11 -0.85 -13.22 -11.56
CA PHE A 11 -1.17 -13.51 -10.15
C PHE A 11 -2.68 -13.51 -9.83
N LEU A 12 -3.48 -12.66 -10.50
CA LEU A 12 -4.94 -12.66 -10.31
C LEU A 12 -5.62 -13.88 -10.98
N SER A 13 -4.97 -14.49 -11.98
CA SER A 13 -5.49 -15.69 -12.64
C SER A 13 -5.18 -16.99 -11.87
N THR A 14 -4.05 -17.08 -11.17
CA THR A 14 -3.66 -18.29 -10.40
C THR A 14 -4.45 -18.46 -9.09
N SER A 15 -5.00 -17.36 -8.54
CA SER A 15 -5.83 -17.39 -7.33
C SER A 15 -7.19 -18.09 -7.50
N ARG A 16 -7.59 -18.48 -8.73
CA ARG A 16 -8.78 -19.32 -8.96
C ARG A 16 -8.51 -20.83 -8.92
N LEU A 17 -7.24 -21.29 -8.84
CA LEU A 17 -6.92 -22.73 -8.88
C LEU A 17 -6.40 -23.32 -7.56
N ILE A 18 -6.03 -22.53 -6.56
CA ILE A 18 -5.48 -23.04 -5.28
C ILE A 18 -6.61 -23.15 -4.23
N GLY A 19 -7.73 -23.72 -4.65
CA GLY A 19 -8.91 -23.95 -3.85
C GLY A 19 -9.11 -25.43 -3.51
N GLN A 20 -8.04 -26.19 -3.26
CA GLN A 20 -8.11 -27.53 -2.68
C GLN A 20 -6.70 -28.01 -2.33
N THR A 21 -6.60 -28.85 -1.29
CA THR A 21 -5.40 -29.54 -0.79
C THR A 21 -4.29 -28.69 -0.15
N ALA A 22 -4.40 -28.48 1.16
CA ALA A 22 -3.36 -28.92 2.11
C ALA A 22 -3.84 -28.78 3.57
N ARG A 23 -4.25 -29.92 4.15
CA ARG A 23 -4.27 -30.12 5.61
C ARG A 23 -2.87 -30.58 6.04
N SER A 24 -2.25 -29.89 7.00
CA SER A 24 -1.58 -30.49 8.17
C SER A 24 -0.84 -29.46 9.01
N HIS A 25 -1.42 -29.19 10.19
CA HIS A 25 -0.80 -29.01 11.50
C HIS A 25 0.65 -28.48 11.62
N THR A 26 0.81 -27.33 12.28
CA THR A 26 1.52 -27.22 13.57
C THR A 26 0.97 -26.01 14.33
N TYR A 27 0.30 -26.25 15.45
CA TYR A 27 -0.40 -25.26 16.28
C TYR A 27 0.46 -24.97 17.51
N CYS A 28 1.04 -23.77 17.62
CA CYS A 28 1.72 -23.32 18.83
C CYS A 28 0.74 -22.51 19.67
N ARG A 29 0.31 -23.09 20.79
CA ARG A 29 -0.73 -22.59 21.69
C ARG A 29 -0.08 -21.78 22.82
N SER A 30 -0.08 -20.45 22.73
CA SER A 30 0.25 -19.59 23.87
C SER A 30 -1.04 -19.21 24.61
N GLN A 31 -1.19 -19.73 25.83
CA GLN A 31 -2.20 -19.32 26.79
C GLN A 31 -1.82 -17.95 27.38
N THR A 32 -2.72 -16.97 27.31
CA THR A 32 -2.65 -15.77 28.16
C THR A 32 -4.00 -15.52 28.83
N ARG A 33 -3.89 -15.20 30.12
CA ARG A 33 -4.93 -15.16 31.15
C ARG A 33 -6.08 -14.18 30.86
N ARG A 34 -7.28 -14.61 31.27
CA ARG A 34 -8.47 -13.78 31.45
C ARG A 34 -8.24 -12.80 32.60
N GLY A 35 -8.37 -11.51 32.32
CA GLY A 35 -8.64 -10.45 33.29
C GLY A 35 -9.94 -9.78 32.89
N THR A 36 -11.00 -10.07 33.62
CA THR A 36 -12.35 -9.53 33.42
C THR A 36 -12.43 -8.17 34.11
N VAL A 37 -12.59 -7.08 33.35
CA VAL A 37 -13.10 -5.81 33.88
C VAL A 37 -14.25 -5.39 32.98
N ALA A 38 -15.45 -5.38 33.56
CA ALA A 38 -16.66 -4.93 32.91
C ALA A 38 -16.69 -3.40 32.94
N GLU A 39 -16.59 -2.77 31.77
CA GLU A 39 -16.81 -1.33 31.62
C GLU A 39 -18.10 -1.13 30.80
N SER A 40 -19.10 -0.60 31.50
CA SER A 40 -20.44 -0.36 31.00
C SER A 40 -20.50 0.92 30.17
N TRP A 41 -20.73 0.79 28.87
CA TRP A 41 -20.96 1.90 27.96
C TRP A 41 -22.47 2.12 27.72
N PRO A 42 -22.97 3.37 27.76
CA PRO A 42 -24.36 3.66 27.41
C PRO A 42 -24.56 3.73 25.88
N LEU A 43 -25.52 2.94 25.36
CA LEU A 43 -26.14 3.11 24.04
C LEU A 43 -27.41 4.00 24.16
N PRO A 44 -28.11 4.37 23.07
CA PRO A 44 -27.69 5.13 21.89
C PRO A 44 -28.60 6.37 21.68
N ARG A 45 -28.16 7.41 20.95
CA ARG A 45 -29.07 8.46 20.46
C ARG A 45 -29.40 8.27 18.98
N LYS A 46 -30.71 8.21 18.72
CA LYS A 46 -31.38 8.02 17.43
C LYS A 46 -30.95 9.08 16.39
N ARG A 47 -30.66 8.65 15.16
CA ARG A 47 -30.54 9.53 13.99
C ARG A 47 -31.93 9.94 13.48
N PRO A 48 -32.16 11.20 13.10
CA PRO A 48 -33.30 11.58 12.27
C PRO A 48 -33.08 11.21 10.79
N PRO A 49 -34.17 10.98 10.02
CA PRO A 49 -34.10 10.70 8.59
C PRO A 49 -33.84 11.99 7.82
N THR A 50 -33.00 11.95 6.78
CA THR A 50 -32.93 13.04 5.80
C THR A 50 -33.11 12.48 4.39
N THR A 51 -34.16 13.04 3.80
CA THR A 51 -34.75 12.93 2.48
C THR A 51 -33.77 12.80 1.31
N ALA A 52 -34.12 11.87 0.42
CA ALA A 52 -33.61 11.77 -0.93
C ALA A 52 -34.05 12.98 -1.76
N SER A 53 -33.11 13.63 -2.44
CA SER A 53 -33.39 14.48 -3.59
C SER A 53 -32.79 13.84 -4.83
N ALA A 54 -33.66 13.44 -5.73
CA ALA A 54 -33.33 13.14 -7.12
C ALA A 54 -32.77 14.40 -7.78
N PHE A 55 -31.64 14.27 -8.48
CA PHE A 55 -31.23 15.27 -9.45
C PHE A 55 -30.91 14.61 -10.78
N ASP A 56 -31.40 15.29 -11.80
CA ASP A 56 -31.70 14.84 -13.13
C ASP A 56 -30.46 14.77 -14.03
N SER A 57 -30.52 13.87 -15.02
CA SER A 57 -29.47 13.57 -15.99
C SER A 57 -29.75 14.29 -17.30
N SER A 58 -28.89 15.25 -17.68
CA SER A 58 -28.64 15.70 -19.06
C SER A 58 -27.50 16.72 -18.99
N THR A 59 -26.44 16.68 -19.81
CA THR A 59 -26.50 16.80 -21.27
C THR A 59 -25.15 16.44 -21.88
N ARG A 60 -25.22 15.97 -23.13
CA ARG A 60 -24.17 15.59 -24.08
C ARG A 60 -23.18 16.72 -24.45
N SER A 61 -22.16 16.30 -25.20
CA SER A 61 -21.33 17.05 -26.18
C SER A 61 -20.08 17.72 -25.62
N ALA A 62 -18.94 17.75 -26.30
CA ALA A 62 -18.55 17.23 -27.61
C ALA A 62 -17.03 16.99 -27.62
N VAL A 63 -16.66 16.05 -28.47
CA VAL A 63 -15.29 15.67 -28.82
C VAL A 63 -14.60 16.84 -29.53
N SER A 64 -13.38 17.18 -29.11
CA SER A 64 -12.45 17.93 -29.96
C SER A 64 -11.04 17.41 -29.72
N ALA A 65 -10.65 16.44 -30.54
CA ALA A 65 -9.30 15.92 -30.60
C ALA A 65 -8.49 16.82 -31.55
N MET A 66 -7.63 17.67 -30.99
CA MET A 66 -6.58 18.32 -31.77
C MET A 66 -5.39 17.36 -31.88
N ALA A 67 -5.15 16.87 -33.09
CA ALA A 67 -3.94 16.16 -33.45
C ALA A 67 -2.77 17.14 -33.48
N ILE A 68 -1.77 16.91 -32.63
CA ILE A 68 -0.48 17.62 -32.67
C ILE A 68 0.49 16.73 -33.46
N PRO A 69 1.03 17.18 -34.60
CA PRO A 69 2.16 16.52 -35.23
C PRO A 69 3.43 16.78 -34.40
N ILE A 70 4.06 15.71 -33.91
CA ILE A 70 5.41 15.76 -33.34
C ILE A 70 6.37 15.35 -34.44
N ASP A 71 7.16 16.31 -34.93
CA ASP A 71 8.32 16.07 -35.78
C ASP A 71 9.41 15.35 -34.99
N PHE A 72 9.80 14.16 -35.45
CA PHE A 72 10.98 13.44 -34.97
C PHE A 72 12.19 13.94 -35.76
N GLN A 73 13.00 14.81 -35.15
CA GLN A 73 14.36 15.07 -35.64
C GLN A 73 15.27 13.90 -35.23
N HIS A 74 15.82 13.26 -36.25
CA HIS A 74 16.73 12.13 -36.18
C HIS A 74 18.16 12.66 -36.28
N ASP A 75 18.77 13.04 -35.15
CA ASP A 75 20.20 13.35 -35.12
C ASP A 75 21.00 12.05 -34.96
N SER A 76 21.59 11.67 -36.08
CA SER A 76 22.56 10.60 -36.22
C SER A 76 23.95 11.15 -35.91
N GLU A 77 24.45 10.97 -34.69
CA GLU A 77 25.86 11.24 -34.37
C GLU A 77 26.64 9.94 -34.16
N ALA A 78 27.42 9.65 -35.21
CA ALA A 78 28.82 9.24 -35.20
C ALA A 78 29.31 8.30 -34.08
N ARG A 79 29.55 7.07 -34.52
CA ARG A 79 30.60 6.14 -34.08
C ARG A 79 31.84 6.84 -33.52
N THR A 80 32.24 6.44 -32.32
CA THR A 80 33.68 6.31 -32.00
C THR A 80 33.89 5.02 -31.20
N SER A 81 34.39 4.00 -31.90
CA SER A 81 34.87 2.76 -31.31
C SER A 81 36.28 3.00 -30.74
N PHE A 82 36.42 2.98 -29.43
CA PHE A 82 37.71 2.86 -28.77
C PHE A 82 37.78 1.50 -28.08
N SER A 83 38.60 0.60 -28.64
CA SER A 83 39.11 -0.58 -27.96
C SER A 83 40.46 -0.22 -27.35
N PRO A 84 40.61 -0.27 -26.01
CA PRO A 84 41.91 -0.44 -25.41
C PRO A 84 42.14 -1.89 -25.03
N ASP A 85 43.31 -2.37 -25.44
CA ASP A 85 43.85 -3.70 -25.21
C ASP A 85 43.92 -4.08 -23.73
N ALA A 86 43.73 -5.37 -23.51
CA ALA A 86 43.82 -6.05 -22.22
C ALA A 86 45.29 -6.24 -21.83
N GLU A 87 45.70 -5.76 -20.66
CA GLU A 87 46.87 -6.33 -19.99
C GLU A 87 46.85 -6.13 -18.46
N GLY A 88 46.74 -7.26 -17.74
CA GLY A 88 47.29 -7.43 -16.39
C GLY A 88 46.65 -6.71 -15.21
N ALA A 89 45.50 -7.19 -14.73
CA ALA A 89 45.03 -6.90 -13.37
C ALA A 89 44.89 -8.21 -12.55
N PRO A 90 45.41 -8.26 -11.30
CA PRO A 90 45.36 -9.46 -10.46
C PRO A 90 43.92 -9.89 -10.15
N PRO A 91 43.66 -11.18 -9.89
CA PRO A 91 42.32 -11.66 -9.53
C PRO A 91 41.90 -10.99 -8.23
N MET A 92 41.08 -9.94 -8.34
CA MET A 92 40.40 -9.38 -7.19
C MET A 92 39.55 -10.50 -6.59
N SER A 93 39.89 -10.84 -5.36
CA SER A 93 39.11 -11.72 -4.50
C SER A 93 37.65 -11.29 -4.59
N ALA A 94 36.83 -12.12 -5.23
CA ALA A 94 35.39 -11.98 -5.22
C ALA A 94 34.95 -12.21 -3.77
N GLY A 95 34.95 -11.14 -2.98
CA GLY A 95 34.30 -11.11 -1.68
C GLY A 95 32.86 -11.62 -1.85
N PRO A 96 32.28 -12.28 -0.83
CA PRO A 96 31.03 -13.01 -0.98
C PRO A 96 29.95 -12.10 -1.58
N ALA A 97 29.55 -12.42 -2.80
CA ALA A 97 28.35 -11.89 -3.44
C ALA A 97 27.15 -12.42 -2.67
N GLY A 98 26.80 -11.78 -1.56
CA GLY A 98 25.78 -12.33 -0.67
C GLY A 98 25.63 -11.63 0.66
N ALA A 99 25.77 -10.31 0.71
CA ALA A 99 25.17 -9.53 1.78
C ALA A 99 24.09 -8.66 1.14
N HIS A 100 23.00 -9.29 0.70
CA HIS A 100 21.74 -8.55 0.53
C HIS A 100 21.48 -7.87 1.87
N VAL A 101 21.58 -6.54 1.88
CA VAL A 101 21.26 -5.72 3.04
C VAL A 101 19.94 -6.24 3.60
N SER A 102 20.00 -6.77 4.83
CA SER A 102 18.85 -7.25 5.58
C SER A 102 17.79 -6.15 5.53
N GLY A 103 16.81 -6.32 4.65
CA GLY A 103 15.72 -5.36 4.52
C GLY A 103 14.92 -5.34 5.82
N TYR A 104 14.27 -4.22 6.08
CA TYR A 104 13.37 -4.11 7.22
C TYR A 104 12.20 -5.11 7.11
N CYS A 105 11.71 -5.57 8.27
CA CYS A 105 10.51 -6.38 8.36
C CYS A 105 9.26 -5.50 8.51
N ALA A 106 8.34 -5.61 7.56
CA ALA A 106 7.01 -5.01 7.67
C ALA A 106 6.03 -6.02 8.31
N GLU A 107 5.36 -5.59 9.38
CA GLU A 107 4.28 -6.29 10.04
C GLU A 107 2.94 -5.72 9.60
N PHE A 108 2.08 -6.55 9.02
CA PHE A 108 0.73 -6.20 8.58
C PHE A 108 -0.30 -6.77 9.54
N SER A 109 -1.07 -5.89 10.16
CA SER A 109 -2.24 -6.25 10.96
C SER A 109 -3.51 -6.18 10.11
N LEU A 110 -4.19 -7.31 9.98
CA LEU A 110 -5.46 -7.43 9.26
C LEU A 110 -6.53 -7.94 10.23
N SER A 111 -7.68 -7.29 10.28
CA SER A 111 -8.85 -7.80 11.00
C SER A 111 -9.92 -8.18 10.00
N THR A 112 -10.29 -9.47 10.00
CA THR A 112 -11.30 -10.04 9.11
C THR A 112 -12.52 -10.46 9.90
N ARG A 113 -13.70 -10.49 9.25
CA ARG A 113 -14.95 -10.90 9.90
C ARG A 113 -14.87 -12.33 10.44
N ASP A 114 -14.28 -13.23 9.67
CA ASP A 114 -14.33 -14.66 9.93
C ASP A 114 -13.19 -15.16 10.83
N ASN A 115 -12.01 -14.55 10.73
CA ASN A 115 -10.79 -15.07 11.37
C ASN A 115 -10.20 -14.13 12.43
N GLY A 116 -10.90 -13.04 12.79
CA GLY A 116 -10.40 -12.05 13.73
C GLY A 116 -9.13 -11.35 13.22
N THR A 117 -8.26 -10.95 14.15
CA THR A 117 -6.99 -10.29 13.85
C THR A 117 -5.91 -11.29 13.49
N ARG A 118 -5.23 -11.03 12.37
CA ARG A 118 -4.12 -11.82 11.83
C ARG A 118 -2.94 -10.89 11.55
N ILE A 119 -1.74 -11.42 11.78
CA ILE A 119 -0.49 -10.73 11.51
C ILE A 119 0.22 -11.42 10.34
N LEU A 120 0.64 -10.65 9.35
CA LEU A 120 1.52 -11.10 8.26
C LEU A 120 2.86 -10.40 8.40
N LEU A 121 3.95 -11.12 8.16
CA LEU A 121 5.31 -10.57 8.18
C LEU A 121 5.88 -10.62 6.76
N ALA A 122 6.47 -9.51 6.32
CA ALA A 122 7.16 -9.44 5.03
C ALA A 122 8.59 -8.93 5.24
N TYR A 123 9.56 -9.75 4.83
CA TYR A 123 11.00 -9.45 4.93
C TYR A 123 11.59 -9.00 3.58
N ASP A 124 10.86 -9.20 2.50
CA ASP A 124 11.29 -9.01 1.12
C ASP A 124 10.11 -8.55 0.24
N PRO A 125 10.39 -8.12 -1.01
CA PRO A 125 9.36 -7.63 -1.93
C PRO A 125 8.25 -8.65 -2.23
N ASP A 126 8.56 -9.94 -2.28
CA ASP A 126 7.58 -10.99 -2.59
C ASP A 126 6.63 -11.20 -1.40
N GLY A 127 7.15 -11.14 -0.17
CA GLY A 127 6.36 -11.13 1.06
C GLY A 127 5.41 -9.93 1.12
N VAL A 128 5.86 -8.75 0.69
CA VAL A 128 5.00 -7.55 0.61
C VAL A 128 3.90 -7.73 -0.43
N ALA A 129 4.26 -8.24 -1.62
CA ALA A 129 3.28 -8.53 -2.67
C ALA A 129 2.22 -9.53 -2.19
N ALA A 130 2.63 -10.59 -1.48
CA ALA A 130 1.71 -11.57 -0.90
C ALA A 130 0.80 -10.97 0.19
N ALA A 131 1.34 -10.08 1.04
CA ALA A 131 0.55 -9.37 2.04
C ALA A 131 -0.50 -8.45 1.39
N VAL A 132 -0.11 -7.67 0.39
CA VAL A 132 -1.03 -6.79 -0.36
C VAL A 132 -2.09 -7.61 -1.10
N ALA A 133 -1.72 -8.72 -1.75
CA ALA A 133 -2.68 -9.61 -2.38
C ALA A 133 -3.70 -10.18 -1.36
N THR A 134 -3.24 -10.51 -0.15
CA THR A 134 -4.11 -10.97 0.94
C THR A 134 -5.07 -9.86 1.38
N ILE A 135 -4.60 -8.62 1.52
CA ILE A 135 -5.42 -7.45 1.84
C ILE A 135 -6.52 -7.26 0.78
N VAL A 136 -6.16 -7.29 -0.51
CA VAL A 136 -7.09 -7.14 -1.64
C VAL A 136 -8.14 -8.25 -1.69
N ALA A 137 -7.79 -9.46 -1.24
CA ALA A 137 -8.68 -10.62 -1.29
C ALA A 137 -9.56 -10.81 -0.05
N SER A 138 -9.31 -10.05 1.03
CA SER A 138 -9.97 -10.27 2.33
C SER A 138 -11.17 -9.37 2.56
N ASP A 139 -12.22 -9.90 3.19
CA ASP A 139 -13.31 -9.08 3.76
C ASP A 139 -12.86 -8.52 5.12
N LEU A 140 -12.26 -7.33 5.06
CA LEU A 140 -11.71 -6.64 6.22
C LEU A 140 -12.81 -5.92 7.00
N VAL A 141 -12.83 -6.12 8.32
CA VAL A 141 -13.68 -5.34 9.25
C VAL A 141 -12.99 -4.10 9.78
N GLN A 142 -11.68 -3.98 9.56
CA GLN A 142 -10.89 -2.78 9.82
C GLN A 142 -9.83 -2.61 8.75
N VAL A 143 -9.42 -1.36 8.54
CA VAL A 143 -8.35 -1.02 7.59
C VAL A 143 -7.05 -1.73 7.96
N ALA A 144 -6.43 -2.40 6.97
CA ALA A 144 -5.16 -3.06 7.19
C ALA A 144 -4.09 -2.02 7.54
N THR A 145 -3.25 -2.33 8.52
CA THR A 145 -2.18 -1.43 8.98
C THR A 145 -0.84 -2.12 8.87
N ALA A 146 0.16 -1.44 8.32
CA ALA A 146 1.54 -1.89 8.25
C ALA A 146 2.44 -1.03 9.15
N LEU A 147 3.40 -1.69 9.80
CA LEU A 147 4.42 -1.10 10.66
C LEU A 147 5.78 -1.74 10.32
N VAL A 148 6.87 -0.99 10.40
CA VAL A 148 8.21 -1.57 10.33
C VAL A 148 8.70 -1.88 11.75
N ARG A 149 8.93 -3.16 12.03
CA ARG A 149 9.24 -3.65 13.38
C ARG A 149 10.59 -3.18 13.92
N ASP A 150 11.56 -3.03 13.03
CA ASP A 150 12.96 -2.83 13.42
C ASP A 150 13.26 -1.36 13.77
N ARG A 151 12.24 -0.48 13.76
CA ARG A 151 12.38 0.95 14.04
C ARG A 151 11.89 1.27 15.46
N PRO A 152 12.71 1.99 16.28
CA PRO A 152 12.33 2.34 17.65
C PRO A 152 11.09 3.26 17.65
N GLY A 153 10.10 2.90 18.48
CA GLY A 153 8.90 3.73 18.70
C GLY A 153 9.12 4.91 19.65
N TYR A 154 8.11 5.76 19.80
CA TYR A 154 8.09 6.83 20.79
C TYR A 154 8.12 6.28 22.22
N ALA A 155 8.97 6.89 23.06
CA ALA A 155 8.94 6.70 24.50
C ALA A 155 8.02 7.75 25.17
N PRO A 156 7.35 7.41 26.29
CA PRO A 156 7.24 6.08 26.90
C PRO A 156 6.14 5.24 26.23
N GLY A 157 6.37 3.93 26.11
CA GLY A 157 5.36 2.97 25.62
C GLY A 157 5.69 2.27 24.30
N GLY A 158 6.77 2.66 23.61
CA GLY A 158 7.23 1.96 22.40
C GLY A 158 6.23 2.02 21.26
N ARG A 159 5.32 3.01 21.25
CA ARG A 159 4.33 3.17 20.19
C ARG A 159 5.09 3.42 18.89
N PRO A 160 4.79 2.70 17.80
CA PRO A 160 5.43 2.95 16.52
C PRO A 160 5.34 4.44 16.17
N ASP A 161 6.48 5.03 15.83
CA ASP A 161 6.57 6.44 15.44
C ASP A 161 6.15 6.66 13.99
N HIS A 162 5.68 5.60 13.33
CA HIS A 162 5.24 5.58 11.95
C HIS A 162 4.18 4.49 11.76
N GLY A 163 3.43 4.57 10.67
CA GLY A 163 2.53 3.52 10.24
C GLY A 163 1.90 3.84 8.90
N LEU A 164 1.39 2.79 8.25
CA LEU A 164 0.75 2.89 6.95
C LEU A 164 -0.60 2.16 7.00
N LYS A 165 -1.70 2.89 6.79
CA LYS A 165 -3.03 2.29 6.59
C LYS A 165 -3.22 2.02 5.10
N ILE A 166 -3.72 0.83 4.78
CA ILE A 166 -3.81 0.31 3.42
C ILE A 166 -5.26 -0.10 3.16
N VAL A 167 -5.85 0.49 2.13
CA VAL A 167 -7.18 0.13 1.64
C VAL A 167 -7.11 -0.13 0.16
N ALA A 168 -7.78 -1.19 -0.27
CA ALA A 168 -7.87 -1.58 -1.66
C ALA A 168 -9.31 -1.94 -2.02
N ASP A 169 -9.72 -1.54 -3.22
CA ASP A 169 -10.93 -2.01 -3.86
C ASP A 169 -10.53 -2.87 -5.07
N ARG A 170 -10.90 -4.15 -5.02
CA ARG A 170 -10.53 -5.13 -6.04
C ARG A 170 -11.29 -4.89 -7.35
N GLU A 171 -12.55 -4.48 -7.28
CA GLU A 171 -13.43 -4.40 -8.45
C GLU A 171 -13.03 -3.26 -9.39
N THR A 172 -12.61 -2.14 -8.83
CA THR A 172 -12.18 -0.95 -9.57
C THR A 172 -10.67 -0.80 -9.68
N GLU A 173 -9.90 -1.75 -9.15
CA GLU A 173 -8.44 -1.79 -9.19
C GLU A 173 -7.77 -0.49 -8.66
N VAL A 174 -8.38 0.11 -7.64
CA VAL A 174 -7.84 1.28 -6.94
C VAL A 174 -7.56 0.98 -5.47
N GLY A 175 -6.70 1.78 -4.86
CA GLY A 175 -6.53 1.81 -3.42
C GLY A 175 -6.19 3.20 -2.93
N ALA A 176 -6.01 3.33 -1.62
CA ALA A 176 -5.54 4.56 -0.99
C ALA A 176 -4.64 4.20 0.19
N LEU A 177 -3.71 5.10 0.50
CA LEU A 177 -2.83 4.98 1.65
C LEU A 177 -3.04 6.18 2.56
N ALA A 178 -3.06 5.92 3.87
CA ALA A 178 -2.74 6.94 4.84
C ALA A 178 -1.39 6.60 5.45
N TYR A 179 -0.55 7.62 5.67
CA TYR A 179 0.70 7.51 6.40
C TYR A 179 0.65 8.38 7.66
N TYR A 180 1.17 7.87 8.76
CA TYR A 180 1.51 8.64 9.94
C TYR A 180 2.98 8.44 10.22
N GLY A 181 3.67 9.51 10.61
CA GLY A 181 5.04 9.45 11.03
C GLY A 181 5.77 10.77 10.81
N PRO A 182 7.12 10.78 10.83
CA PRO A 182 7.88 11.98 10.57
C PRO A 182 7.55 12.54 9.19
N GLY A 183 7.20 13.83 9.13
CA GLY A 183 6.75 14.54 7.92
C GLY A 183 7.86 15.20 7.11
N GLY A 184 9.13 14.94 7.44
CA GLY A 184 10.29 15.70 6.94
C GLY A 184 10.61 16.92 7.81
N GLU A 185 11.72 17.61 7.51
CA GLU A 185 12.21 18.76 8.29
C GLU A 185 11.17 19.88 8.43
N ASP A 186 10.31 20.07 7.43
CA ASP A 186 9.39 21.21 7.39
C ASP A 186 8.03 20.97 8.07
N TYR A 187 7.64 19.71 8.36
CA TYR A 187 6.25 19.39 8.70
C TYR A 187 6.02 18.67 10.04
N GLY A 188 7.07 18.37 10.82
CA GLY A 188 6.91 17.63 12.09
C GLY A 188 6.23 16.27 11.91
N PRO A 189 5.89 15.55 12.98
CA PRO A 189 5.07 14.34 12.87
C PRO A 189 3.65 14.71 12.41
N GLY A 190 3.14 14.01 11.40
CA GLY A 190 1.84 14.33 10.82
C GLY A 190 1.16 13.16 10.14
N ALA A 191 -0.15 13.28 9.94
CA ALA A 191 -0.93 12.35 9.14
C ALA A 191 -1.02 12.86 7.69
N TRP A 192 -0.91 11.93 6.75
CA TRP A 192 -0.90 12.20 5.31
C TRP A 192 -1.77 11.17 4.61
N VAL A 193 -2.36 11.55 3.50
CA VAL A 193 -3.08 10.63 2.62
C VAL A 193 -2.58 10.77 1.20
N THR A 194 -2.66 9.69 0.43
CA THR A 194 -2.36 9.72 -1.00
C THR A 194 -3.22 10.76 -1.72
N TYR A 195 -2.68 11.26 -2.82
CA TYR A 195 -3.32 12.23 -3.69
C TYR A 195 -3.04 11.87 -5.15
N SER A 196 -4.00 12.16 -6.01
CA SER A 196 -3.92 12.04 -7.47
C SER A 196 -4.67 13.21 -8.09
N GLU A 197 -4.03 13.92 -9.02
CA GLU A 197 -4.66 15.03 -9.75
C GLU A 197 -5.87 14.58 -10.57
N LEU A 198 -5.83 13.34 -11.05
CA LEU A 198 -6.91 12.72 -11.81
C LEU A 198 -7.60 11.67 -10.92
N PRO A 199 -8.84 11.91 -10.48
CA PRO A 199 -9.61 10.92 -9.73
C PRO A 199 -9.82 9.67 -10.57
N LYS A 200 -9.28 8.53 -10.11
CA LYS A 200 -9.40 7.25 -10.85
C LYS A 200 -10.79 6.62 -10.74
N ALA A 201 -11.47 6.81 -9.61
CA ALA A 201 -12.76 6.18 -9.33
C ALA A 201 -13.63 7.07 -8.41
N PRO A 202 -14.21 8.17 -8.93
CA PRO A 202 -14.92 9.16 -8.11
C PRO A 202 -16.18 8.63 -7.42
N GLY A 203 -16.74 7.50 -7.88
CA GLY A 203 -17.91 6.85 -7.27
C GLY A 203 -17.58 5.89 -6.12
N ILE A 204 -16.31 5.57 -5.89
CA ILE A 204 -15.88 4.61 -4.88
C ILE A 204 -15.59 5.30 -3.56
N ARG A 205 -15.98 4.67 -2.45
CA ARG A 205 -15.69 5.16 -1.10
C ARG A 205 -14.71 4.21 -0.43
N LEU A 206 -13.47 4.66 -0.27
CA LEU A 206 -12.49 3.97 0.54
C LEU A 206 -12.51 4.54 1.96
N TYR A 207 -12.59 3.68 2.97
CA TYR A 207 -12.65 4.08 4.38
C TYR A 207 -11.25 4.07 4.99
N ARG A 208 -10.80 5.17 5.58
CA ARG A 208 -9.54 5.23 6.37
C ARG A 208 -9.69 4.62 7.77
N ASP A 209 -10.93 4.59 8.25
CA ASP A 209 -11.32 3.99 9.51
C ASP A 209 -12.80 3.59 9.38
N MET A 210 -13.06 2.30 9.58
CA MET A 210 -14.39 1.73 9.42
C MET A 210 -15.27 1.98 10.66
N ASP A 211 -14.69 2.13 11.86
CA ASP A 211 -15.45 2.38 13.09
C ASP A 211 -16.02 3.79 13.11
N THR A 212 -15.21 4.77 12.72
CA THR A 212 -15.63 6.18 12.64
C THR A 212 -16.30 6.54 11.31
N ALA A 213 -16.39 5.58 10.38
CA ALA A 213 -16.84 5.77 9.00
C ALA A 213 -16.10 6.92 8.29
N SER A 214 -14.82 7.11 8.64
CA SER A 214 -14.00 8.19 8.11
C SER A 214 -13.47 7.81 6.74
N VAL A 215 -13.86 8.55 5.71
CA VAL A 215 -13.53 8.22 4.30
C VAL A 215 -12.27 8.93 3.83
N PHE A 216 -11.53 8.30 2.93
CA PHE A 216 -10.56 8.98 2.09
C PHE A 216 -11.29 9.98 1.18
N PRO A 217 -10.69 11.15 0.89
CA PRO A 217 -11.27 12.02 -0.12
C PRO A 217 -11.12 11.41 -1.52
N VAL A 218 -12.01 11.77 -2.44
CA VAL A 218 -12.19 11.10 -3.75
C VAL A 218 -10.97 11.11 -4.68
N ASP A 219 -10.10 12.10 -4.49
CA ASP A 219 -8.84 12.30 -5.20
C ASP A 219 -7.65 11.60 -4.51
N ALA A 220 -7.87 10.79 -3.47
CA ALA A 220 -6.82 10.00 -2.82
C ALA A 220 -6.51 8.67 -3.52
N HIS A 221 -7.32 8.29 -4.52
CA HIS A 221 -7.25 6.98 -5.15
C HIS A 221 -6.01 6.85 -6.06
N ILE A 222 -5.23 5.80 -5.82
CA ILE A 222 -4.08 5.38 -6.64
C ILE A 222 -4.36 4.02 -7.26
N ALA A 223 -3.63 3.65 -8.32
CA ALA A 223 -3.74 2.31 -8.91
C ALA A 223 -3.24 1.25 -7.93
N LEU A 224 -3.82 0.03 -7.95
CA LEU A 224 -3.32 -1.07 -7.10
C LEU A 224 -1.86 -1.43 -7.36
N SER A 225 -1.39 -1.29 -8.60
CA SER A 225 0.03 -1.48 -8.94
C SER A 225 0.94 -0.45 -8.26
N THR A 226 0.50 0.81 -8.16
CA THR A 226 1.19 1.87 -7.39
C THR A 226 1.14 1.57 -5.91
N LEU A 227 -0.01 1.11 -5.39
CA LEU A 227 -0.17 0.75 -3.99
C LEU A 227 0.82 -0.32 -3.55
N ALA A 228 0.93 -1.42 -4.29
CA ALA A 228 1.86 -2.51 -3.95
C ALA A 228 3.31 -2.04 -3.90
N ARG A 229 3.72 -1.22 -4.89
CA ARG A 229 5.07 -0.64 -4.93
C ARG A 229 5.32 0.36 -3.80
N ALA A 230 4.31 1.15 -3.42
CA ALA A 230 4.43 2.11 -2.33
C ALA A 230 4.53 1.42 -0.96
N VAL A 231 3.82 0.32 -0.75
CA VAL A 231 3.97 -0.49 0.46
C VAL A 231 5.37 -1.12 0.54
N GLU A 232 5.93 -1.55 -0.59
CA GLU A 232 7.31 -2.02 -0.65
C GLU A 232 8.32 -0.91 -0.38
N ASP A 233 8.12 0.30 -0.94
CA ASP A 233 8.95 1.47 -0.64
C ASP A 233 8.91 1.82 0.85
N PHE A 234 7.73 1.77 1.48
CA PHE A 234 7.57 1.95 2.93
C PHE A 234 8.41 0.93 3.72
N ARG A 235 8.37 -0.35 3.35
CA ARG A 235 9.22 -1.37 4.00
C ARG A 235 10.70 -1.09 3.75
N ALA A 236 11.11 -0.93 2.49
CA ALA A 236 12.50 -0.78 2.09
C ALA A 236 13.19 0.43 2.74
N THR A 237 12.43 1.51 2.99
CA THR A 237 12.92 2.74 3.64
C THR A 237 12.85 2.72 5.17
N GLY A 238 12.44 1.60 5.77
CA GLY A 238 12.34 1.49 7.23
C GLY A 238 11.13 2.22 7.81
N GLY A 239 10.05 2.35 7.03
CA GLY A 239 8.81 2.95 7.46
C GLY A 239 8.71 4.45 7.19
N LEU A 240 9.55 4.99 6.28
CA LEU A 240 9.39 6.36 5.80
C LEU A 240 8.21 6.45 4.83
N ARG A 241 7.68 7.67 4.67
CA ARG A 241 6.59 7.93 3.73
C ARG A 241 7.04 7.60 2.28
N PRO A 242 6.30 6.74 1.56
CA PRO A 242 6.65 6.36 0.19
C PRO A 242 6.79 7.57 -0.75
N THR A 243 7.90 7.64 -1.48
CA THR A 243 8.23 8.80 -2.32
C THR A 243 7.53 8.81 -3.66
N MET A 244 7.09 7.63 -4.12
CA MET A 244 6.44 7.47 -5.42
C MET A 244 4.98 7.91 -5.47
N CYS A 245 4.39 8.22 -4.31
CA CYS A 245 3.04 8.74 -4.19
C CYS A 245 3.09 10.26 -4.01
N ALA A 246 2.13 10.96 -4.60
CA ALA A 246 1.82 12.30 -4.14
C ALA A 246 1.04 12.21 -2.83
N TRP A 247 1.29 13.15 -1.92
CA TRP A 247 0.70 13.19 -0.60
C TRP A 247 0.15 14.56 -0.29
N ARG A 248 -0.88 14.60 0.54
CA ARG A 248 -1.34 15.85 1.18
C ARG A 248 -1.51 15.66 2.69
N PRO A 249 -1.41 16.74 3.48
CA PRO A 249 -1.69 16.69 4.90
C PRO A 249 -3.13 16.22 5.20
N SER A 250 -3.28 15.50 6.30
CA SER A 250 -4.55 15.04 6.86
C SER A 250 -4.61 15.40 8.34
N THR A 251 -5.80 15.78 8.82
CA THR A 251 -6.06 15.97 10.25
C THR A 251 -6.51 14.69 10.96
N VAL A 252 -6.71 13.60 10.21
CA VAL A 252 -7.20 12.32 10.73
C VAL A 252 -6.22 11.20 10.35
N TRP A 253 -5.90 10.35 11.32
CA TRP A 253 -5.10 9.12 11.15
C TRP A 253 -5.98 7.88 11.22
#